data_AF-Q6D8A7-F1
#
_entry.id   AF-Q6D8A7-F1
#
_cell.length_a   1.000
_cell.length_b   1.000
_cell.length_c   1.000
_cell.angle_alpha   90.00
_cell.angle_beta   90.00
_cell.angle_gamma   90.00
#
_symmetry.space_group_name_H-M   'P 1'
#
loop_
_entity.id
_entity.type
_entity.pdbx_description
1 polymer ?
#
loop_
_entity_poly.entity_id
_entity_poly.type
_entity_poly.pdbx_seq_one_letter_code
_entity_poly.pdbx_strand_id
1 'polypeptide(L)'
;MYQIQIRIWFNFISKNKHHMLGTMSDSYDFFLSMSEITFALDPKYEFDKDIGCVLSLIKNTKELRFRINQYINKYKNKSPSLNRLNTFINTLEENENFYLLPAIENVSQTQLIKLQTSLSLVHLDELGKDAYIKSFNSNFSDFIDQYSMNGIDPKEVKGKKKIGEGFKANRVCRFCNNKNEKPTTFAKEAHAISESLGNKKIILNEECDLCNEYFDQNIERDIDTYLKLYSSFFRVKNKDNKVSKIKGKNFSFEYINTTIDGHDRHIDFVLAHTPTNSESCNSDSEPPKNVDLCFHQKIRKQNIYKSLVKFALSVIHDRKDLSEFNKAIEWIKSPTKFYEQLPKIAILKNYQFYCTEPALIVYISKNKKQGLPYAVGEFHYTFLTYIFIIPLFKSDEVEFSQQNNFDDFIKFFPQFKRMDEWSFEDFSDYEEKEFVLNMILSQRDEG
;
A
#
# COMPACT_ATOMS: atom_id res chain seq x y z
N MET A 1 3.68 -1.23 49.48
CA MET A 1 3.50 0.08 48.82
C MET A 1 3.43 -0.20 47.32
N TYR A 2 2.26 -0.11 46.70
CA TYR A 2 2.13 -0.31 45.25
C TYR A 2 2.75 0.90 44.55
N GLN A 3 3.87 0.72 43.84
CA GLN A 3 4.39 1.74 42.92
C GLN A 3 3.39 1.87 41.77
N ILE A 4 2.73 3.02 41.69
CA ILE A 4 1.81 3.35 40.60
C ILE A 4 2.68 3.75 39.41
N GLN A 5 2.81 2.85 38.43
CA GLN A 5 3.40 3.17 37.13
C GLN A 5 2.45 4.10 36.37
N ILE A 6 2.83 5.37 36.25
CA ILE A 6 2.10 6.34 35.43
C ILE A 6 2.61 6.21 33.99
N ARG A 7 1.71 5.91 33.05
CA ARG A 7 1.99 5.89 31.61
C ARG A 7 1.46 7.18 31.00
N ILE A 8 2.34 7.94 30.35
CA ILE A 8 1.96 9.15 29.60
C ILE A 8 2.47 9.02 28.17
N TRP A 9 1.60 9.37 27.25
CA TRP A 9 1.84 9.32 25.81
C TRP A 9 1.66 10.72 25.21
N PHE A 10 2.53 11.08 24.27
CA PHE A 10 2.39 12.28 23.44
C PHE A 10 2.41 11.87 21.98
N ASN A 11 1.43 12.31 21.22
CA ASN A 11 1.44 12.15 19.77
C ASN A 11 1.73 13.48 19.11
N PHE A 12 2.76 13.48 18.28
CA PHE A 12 3.16 14.59 17.45
C PHE A 12 2.76 14.27 16.00
N ILE A 13 1.90 15.08 15.41
CA ILE A 13 1.32 14.81 14.10
C ILE A 13 1.58 16.01 13.18
N SER A 14 2.37 15.82 12.14
CA SER A 14 2.54 16.80 11.05
C SER A 14 1.78 16.34 9.80
N LYS A 15 1.80 17.14 8.72
CA LYS A 15 1.10 16.83 7.45
C LYS A 15 1.32 15.39 6.98
N ASN A 16 2.55 14.88 7.10
CA ASN A 16 2.96 13.59 6.54
C ASN A 16 3.57 12.64 7.57
N LYS A 17 3.60 12.99 8.86
CA LYS A 17 4.31 12.20 9.88
C LYS A 17 3.53 12.12 11.17
N HIS A 18 3.62 10.97 11.81
CA HIS A 18 3.14 10.73 13.16
C HIS A 18 4.28 10.16 14.01
N HIS A 19 4.53 10.79 15.15
CA HIS A 19 5.48 10.31 16.13
C HIS A 19 4.79 10.19 17.49
N MET A 20 4.80 8.98 18.05
CA MET A 20 4.37 8.73 19.41
C MET A 20 5.58 8.66 20.34
N LEU A 21 5.53 9.46 21.40
CA LEU A 21 6.46 9.42 22.52
C LEU A 21 5.74 8.82 23.73
N GLY A 22 6.06 7.56 24.02
CA GLY A 22 5.60 6.85 25.21
C GLY A 22 6.70 6.69 26.24
N THR A 23 6.33 6.76 27.51
CA THR A 23 7.26 6.58 28.63
C THR A 23 6.60 5.84 29.78
N MET A 24 7.40 5.05 30.50
CA MET A 24 7.02 4.38 31.75
C MET A 24 7.99 4.87 32.82
N SER A 25 7.50 5.37 33.95
CA SER A 25 8.37 5.80 35.05
C SER A 25 7.72 5.60 36.42
N ASP A 26 8.57 5.18 37.37
CA ASP A 26 8.31 5.07 38.80
C ASP A 26 8.99 6.19 39.62
N SER A 27 9.54 7.24 38.97
CA SER A 27 10.47 8.20 39.59
C SER A 27 10.01 9.67 39.55
N TYR A 28 10.25 10.41 40.65
CA TYR A 28 9.99 11.85 40.80
C TYR A 28 10.72 12.73 39.76
N ASP A 29 11.94 12.35 39.39
CA ASP A 29 12.75 12.94 38.31
C ASP A 29 12.01 13.00 36.96
N PHE A 30 11.09 12.07 36.73
CA PHE A 30 10.34 11.98 35.49
C PHE A 30 9.18 12.98 35.43
N PHE A 31 8.47 13.19 36.55
CA PHE A 31 7.43 14.22 36.62
C PHE A 31 8.00 15.61 36.29
N LEU A 32 9.21 15.90 36.79
CA LEU A 32 9.97 17.11 36.44
C LEU A 32 10.35 17.16 34.95
N SER A 33 10.77 16.03 34.35
CA SER A 33 11.02 15.98 32.91
C SER A 33 9.74 16.22 32.07
N MET A 34 8.58 15.86 32.60
CA MET A 34 7.29 16.00 31.90
C MET A 34 6.71 17.41 31.98
N SER A 35 6.92 18.11 33.09
CA SER A 35 6.63 19.55 33.14
C SER A 35 7.57 20.33 32.23
N GLU A 36 8.86 19.95 32.16
CA GLU A 36 9.84 20.62 31.31
C GLU A 36 9.59 20.44 29.81
N ILE A 37 9.17 19.26 29.33
CA ILE A 37 8.81 19.11 27.91
C ILE A 37 7.55 19.92 27.57
N THR A 38 6.58 19.98 28.48
CA THR A 38 5.38 20.81 28.31
C THR A 38 5.77 22.28 28.24
N PHE A 39 6.67 22.74 29.09
CA PHE A 39 7.20 24.10 29.04
C PHE A 39 7.99 24.37 27.74
N ALA A 40 8.80 23.41 27.29
CA ALA A 40 9.56 23.53 26.05
C ALA A 40 8.66 23.60 24.82
N LEU A 41 7.52 22.90 24.83
CA LEU A 41 6.53 22.89 23.77
C LEU A 41 5.62 24.14 23.81
N ASP A 42 5.39 24.71 25.00
CA ASP A 42 4.42 25.79 25.27
C ASP A 42 3.07 25.58 24.57
N PRO A 43 2.40 24.44 24.85
CA PRO A 43 1.16 24.10 24.19
C PRO A 43 0.00 24.96 24.70
N LYS A 44 -0.81 25.44 23.75
CA LYS A 44 -2.14 25.99 24.02
C LYS A 44 -3.16 24.89 23.74
N TYR A 45 -3.60 24.20 24.79
CA TYR A 45 -4.51 23.08 24.64
C TYR A 45 -5.95 23.54 24.45
N GLU A 46 -6.64 22.87 23.53
CA GLU A 46 -8.08 22.98 23.31
C GLU A 46 -8.71 21.60 23.16
N PHE A 47 -9.99 21.48 23.47
CA PHE A 47 -10.75 20.26 23.21
C PHE A 47 -11.44 20.39 21.85
N ASP A 48 -11.01 19.58 20.89
CA ASP A 48 -11.63 19.51 19.57
C ASP A 48 -12.77 18.50 19.61
N LYS A 49 -14.01 18.97 19.38
CA LYS A 49 -15.22 18.13 19.44
C LYS A 49 -15.31 17.15 18.28
N ASP A 50 -14.81 17.51 17.10
CA ASP A 50 -14.91 16.71 15.88
C ASP A 50 -13.88 15.58 15.86
N ILE A 51 -12.74 15.80 16.52
CA ILE A 51 -11.67 14.82 16.69
C ILE A 51 -11.87 14.04 17.99
N GLY A 52 -12.56 14.62 18.97
CA GLY A 52 -12.89 14.00 20.25
C GLY A 52 -11.69 13.91 21.20
N CYS A 53 -10.76 14.85 21.12
CA CYS A 53 -9.56 14.86 21.97
C CYS A 53 -9.06 16.25 22.33
N VAL A 54 -8.28 16.32 23.41
CA VAL A 54 -7.46 17.49 23.72
C VAL A 54 -6.26 17.52 22.78
N LEU A 55 -6.00 18.67 22.17
CA LEU A 55 -4.88 18.87 21.24
C LEU A 55 -4.31 20.28 21.38
N SER A 56 -3.13 20.50 20.80
CA SER A 56 -2.55 21.83 20.64
C SER A 56 -1.89 21.95 19.27
N LEU A 57 -2.19 23.03 18.55
CA LEU A 57 -1.50 23.38 17.30
C LEU A 57 -0.22 24.15 17.62
N ILE A 58 0.92 23.59 17.24
CA ILE A 58 2.25 24.15 17.51
C ILE A 58 2.93 24.50 16.19
N LYS A 59 3.60 25.65 16.15
CA LYS A 59 4.39 26.11 15.01
C LYS A 59 5.87 25.85 15.22
N ASN A 60 6.52 25.21 14.25
CA ASN A 60 7.93 24.83 14.31
C ASN A 60 8.90 26.01 14.09
N THR A 61 8.95 26.93 15.05
CA THR A 61 9.82 28.11 15.01
C THR A 61 11.26 27.76 15.44
N LYS A 62 12.22 28.63 15.11
CA LYS A 62 13.61 28.52 15.60
C LYS A 62 13.68 28.48 17.13
N GLU A 63 12.85 29.28 17.80
CA GLU A 63 12.76 29.33 19.25
C GLU A 63 12.24 28.01 19.84
N LEU A 64 11.20 27.42 19.25
CA LEU A 64 10.73 26.10 19.67
C LEU A 64 11.83 25.04 19.51
N ARG A 65 12.51 25.02 18.36
CA ARG A 65 13.62 24.08 18.12
C ARG A 65 14.72 24.25 19.15
N PHE A 66 15.05 25.49 19.52
CA PHE A 66 16.04 25.77 20.56
C PHE A 66 15.61 25.18 21.92
N ARG A 67 14.39 25.47 22.37
CA ARG A 67 13.85 24.96 23.65
C ARG A 67 13.78 23.43 23.69
N ILE A 68 13.34 22.79 22.61
CA ILE A 68 13.31 21.33 22.50
C ILE A 68 14.72 20.75 22.52
N ASN A 69 15.69 21.35 21.82
CA ASN A 69 17.08 20.87 21.84
C ASN A 69 17.71 20.98 23.22
N GLN A 70 17.43 22.05 23.99
CA GLN A 70 17.86 22.18 25.38
C GLN A 70 17.31 21.05 26.25
N TYR A 71 16.00 20.79 26.14
CA TYR A 71 15.34 19.68 26.83
C TYR A 71 15.97 18.32 26.47
N ILE A 72 16.14 18.03 25.18
CA ILE A 72 16.68 16.74 24.73
C ILE A 72 18.12 16.57 25.20
N ASN A 73 18.96 17.60 25.13
CA ASN A 73 20.34 17.52 25.60
C ASN A 73 20.44 17.21 27.09
N LYS A 74 19.51 17.72 27.90
CA LYS A 74 19.43 17.45 29.34
C LYS A 74 19.04 16.01 29.65
N TYR A 75 18.16 15.40 28.85
CA TYR A 75 17.56 14.09 29.16
C TYR A 75 17.95 12.93 28.23
N LYS A 76 18.71 13.16 27.14
CA LYS A 76 19.07 12.13 26.14
C LYS A 76 19.73 10.87 26.73
N ASN A 77 20.49 11.02 27.81
CA ASN A 77 21.17 9.90 28.49
C ASN A 77 20.20 9.10 29.37
N LYS A 78 19.11 9.72 29.83
CA LYS A 78 18.09 9.07 30.68
C LYS A 78 16.99 8.40 29.85
N SER A 79 16.71 8.90 28.64
CA SER A 79 15.67 8.34 27.77
C SER A 79 16.04 8.40 26.29
N PRO A 80 16.49 7.28 25.69
CA PRO A 80 16.83 7.21 24.27
C PRO A 80 15.66 7.52 23.32
N SER A 81 14.41 7.36 23.77
CA SER A 81 13.21 7.67 22.96
C SER A 81 13.10 9.17 22.63
N LEU A 82 13.70 10.05 23.44
CA LEU A 82 13.75 11.50 23.20
C LEU A 82 14.54 11.87 21.93
N ASN A 83 15.50 11.05 21.50
CA ASN A 83 16.22 11.29 20.24
C ASN A 83 15.28 11.21 19.01
N ARG A 84 14.18 10.44 19.12
CA ARG A 84 13.18 10.34 18.05
C ARG A 84 12.35 11.62 17.95
N LEU A 85 12.05 12.28 19.07
CA LEU A 85 11.42 13.60 19.07
C LEU A 85 12.29 14.63 18.34
N ASN A 86 13.61 14.63 18.61
CA ASN A 86 14.54 15.51 17.89
C ASN A 86 14.47 15.28 16.38
N THR A 87 14.45 14.00 15.99
CA THR A 87 14.33 13.60 14.58
C THR A 87 13.03 14.10 13.98
N PHE A 88 11.90 13.95 14.67
CA PHE A 88 10.61 14.48 14.21
C PHE A 88 10.69 15.99 13.92
N ILE A 89 11.07 16.78 14.93
CA ILE A 89 11.10 18.26 14.86
C ILE A 89 12.05 18.77 13.75
N ASN A 90 13.24 18.18 13.64
CA ASN A 90 14.22 18.60 12.63
C ASN A 90 13.83 18.23 11.21
N THR A 91 12.93 17.26 11.02
CA THR A 91 12.45 16.88 9.69
C THR A 91 11.27 17.71 9.19
N LEU A 92 10.75 18.62 10.02
CA LEU A 92 9.73 19.59 9.63
C LEU A 92 10.40 20.83 9.04
N GLU A 93 9.69 21.55 8.18
CA GLU A 93 10.16 22.85 7.67
C GLU A 93 10.12 23.93 8.77
N GLU A 94 10.88 25.01 8.59
CA GLU A 94 10.76 26.16 9.47
C GLU A 94 9.34 26.73 9.34
N ASN A 95 8.70 27.03 10.47
CA ASN A 95 7.32 27.53 10.54
C ASN A 95 6.21 26.53 10.13
N GLU A 96 6.53 25.26 9.87
CA GLU A 96 5.53 24.21 9.67
C GLU A 96 4.71 24.00 10.95
N ASN A 97 3.39 23.87 10.80
CA ASN A 97 2.50 23.55 11.91
C ASN A 97 2.40 22.03 12.14
N PHE A 98 2.28 21.61 13.39
CA PHE A 98 1.98 20.23 13.78
C PHE A 98 1.09 20.20 15.03
N TYR A 99 0.36 19.11 15.23
CA TYR A 99 -0.46 18.89 16.40
C TYR A 99 0.29 18.13 17.49
N LEU A 100 0.06 18.51 18.75
CA LEU A 100 0.43 17.78 19.96
C LEU A 100 -0.84 17.26 20.63
N LEU A 101 -0.96 15.94 20.77
CA LEU A 101 -2.04 15.29 21.51
C LEU A 101 -1.46 14.65 22.79
N PRO A 102 -1.77 15.18 23.98
CA PRO A 102 -1.31 14.61 25.25
C PRO A 102 -2.21 13.44 25.69
N ALA A 103 -1.62 12.52 26.46
CA ALA A 103 -2.30 11.45 27.19
C ALA A 103 -3.16 10.49 26.34
N ILE A 104 -2.85 10.34 25.05
CA ILE A 104 -3.51 9.39 24.15
C ILE A 104 -2.50 8.33 23.73
N GLU A 105 -2.75 7.07 24.04
CA GLU A 105 -1.87 5.96 23.64
C GLU A 105 -2.03 5.65 22.14
N ASN A 106 -3.28 5.56 21.66
CA ASN A 106 -3.56 5.20 20.27
C ASN A 106 -4.41 6.28 19.61
N VAL A 107 -3.84 6.97 18.63
CA VAL A 107 -4.60 7.86 17.74
C VAL A 107 -5.24 7.00 16.67
N SER A 108 -6.58 7.04 16.56
CA SER A 108 -7.28 6.31 15.51
C SER A 108 -6.91 6.85 14.13
N GLN A 109 -6.97 6.01 13.10
CA GLN A 109 -6.68 6.42 11.73
C GLN A 109 -7.59 7.56 11.26
N THR A 110 -8.86 7.56 11.68
CA THR A 110 -9.81 8.65 11.40
C THR A 110 -9.34 9.96 12.02
N GLN A 111 -8.88 9.96 13.28
CA GLN A 111 -8.32 11.16 13.91
C GLN A 111 -7.06 11.63 13.19
N LEU A 112 -6.17 10.70 12.82
CA LEU A 112 -4.94 11.02 12.09
C LEU A 112 -5.23 11.74 10.77
N ILE A 113 -6.15 11.18 9.97
CA ILE A 113 -6.55 11.76 8.67
C ILE A 113 -7.15 13.14 8.86
N LYS A 114 -8.06 13.32 9.83
CA LYS A 114 -8.65 14.63 10.14
C LYS A 114 -7.57 15.65 10.49
N LEU A 115 -6.64 15.30 11.39
CA LEU A 115 -5.56 16.20 11.82
C LEU A 115 -4.61 16.57 10.67
N GLN A 116 -4.16 15.59 9.90
CA GLN A 116 -3.26 15.81 8.74
C GLN A 116 -3.93 16.63 7.64
N THR A 117 -5.23 16.40 7.43
CA THR A 117 -6.05 17.19 6.52
C THR A 117 -6.12 18.64 6.99
N SER A 118 -6.47 18.89 8.26
CA SER A 118 -6.49 20.24 8.84
C SER A 118 -5.15 20.97 8.66
N LEU A 119 -4.03 20.27 8.90
CA LEU A 119 -2.68 20.83 8.67
C LEU A 119 -2.41 21.18 7.20
N SER A 120 -2.92 20.37 6.28
CA SER A 120 -2.76 20.59 4.83
C SER A 120 -3.55 21.81 4.36
N LEU A 121 -4.68 22.10 5.00
CA LEU A 121 -5.59 23.22 4.65
C LEU A 121 -5.26 24.54 5.35
N VAL A 122 -4.24 24.58 6.22
CA VAL A 122 -3.88 25.80 6.99
C VAL A 122 -3.68 27.04 6.12
N HIS A 123 -3.20 26.85 4.89
CA HIS A 123 -2.90 27.92 3.94
C HIS A 123 -4.13 28.47 3.20
N LEU A 124 -5.29 27.81 3.32
CA LEU A 124 -6.53 28.24 2.70
C LEU A 124 -7.28 29.21 3.61
N ASP A 125 -8.04 30.10 2.98
CA ASP A 125 -9.05 30.92 3.66
C ASP A 125 -10.24 30.06 4.12
N GLU A 126 -11.17 30.67 4.87
CA GLU A 126 -12.36 29.96 5.37
C GLU A 126 -13.21 29.38 4.24
N LEU A 127 -13.38 30.12 3.14
CA LEU A 127 -14.12 29.65 1.96
C LEU A 127 -13.47 28.41 1.33
N GLY A 128 -12.15 28.39 1.18
CA GLY A 128 -11.40 27.24 0.67
C GLY A 128 -11.48 26.03 1.60
N LYS A 129 -11.45 26.24 2.92
CA LYS A 129 -11.65 25.18 3.90
C LYS A 129 -13.06 24.60 3.83
N ASP A 130 -14.09 25.43 3.76
CA ASP A 130 -15.49 25.00 3.66
C ASP A 130 -15.75 24.22 2.37
N ALA A 131 -15.22 24.70 1.25
CA ALA A 131 -15.32 24.00 -0.04
C ALA A 131 -14.65 22.62 0.04
N TYR A 132 -13.47 22.53 0.66
CA TYR A 132 -12.79 21.26 0.88
C TYR A 132 -13.59 20.34 1.80
N ILE A 133 -14.03 20.81 2.96
CA ILE A 133 -14.79 20.00 3.94
C ILE A 133 -16.07 19.47 3.30
N LYS A 134 -16.77 20.31 2.53
CA LYS A 134 -17.97 19.90 1.78
C LYS A 134 -17.64 18.80 0.78
N SER A 135 -16.57 18.96 0.00
CA SER A 135 -16.11 17.94 -0.97
C SER A 135 -15.65 16.65 -0.29
N PHE A 136 -14.94 16.74 0.83
CA PHE A 136 -14.51 15.59 1.61
C PHE A 136 -15.71 14.84 2.16
N ASN A 137 -16.66 15.54 2.79
CA ASN A 137 -17.84 14.92 3.38
C ASN A 137 -18.72 14.25 2.32
N SER A 138 -18.93 14.90 1.17
CA SER A 138 -19.74 14.34 0.08
C SER A 138 -19.12 13.11 -0.56
N ASN A 139 -17.79 12.99 -0.54
CA ASN A 139 -17.08 11.90 -1.19
C ASN A 139 -16.70 10.77 -0.23
N PHE A 140 -16.34 11.07 1.02
CA PHE A 140 -15.63 10.15 1.92
C PHE A 140 -16.30 9.88 3.26
N SER A 141 -17.25 10.69 3.73
CA SER A 141 -17.80 10.52 5.10
C SER A 141 -18.43 9.14 5.26
N ASP A 142 -19.37 8.80 4.38
CA ASP A 142 -20.04 7.50 4.39
C ASP A 142 -19.02 6.35 4.27
N PHE A 143 -17.99 6.53 3.44
CA PHE A 143 -16.96 5.53 3.25
C PHE A 143 -16.16 5.26 4.52
N ILE A 144 -15.66 6.33 5.17
CA ILE A 144 -14.87 6.23 6.41
C ILE A 144 -15.72 5.70 7.56
N ASP A 145 -17.02 5.97 7.58
CA ASP A 145 -17.93 5.42 8.58
C ASP A 145 -18.15 3.91 8.40
N GLN A 146 -18.12 3.42 7.17
CA GLN A 146 -18.33 2.00 6.87
C GLN A 146 -17.04 1.16 6.88
N TYR A 147 -15.89 1.73 6.53
CA TYR A 147 -14.64 0.98 6.36
C TYR A 147 -13.51 1.48 7.25
N SER A 148 -12.69 0.53 7.70
CA SER A 148 -11.35 0.76 8.27
C SER A 148 -10.30 0.50 7.18
N MET A 149 -9.14 1.17 7.24
CA MET A 149 -8.09 1.03 6.24
C MET A 149 -6.84 0.40 6.85
N ASN A 150 -6.55 -0.84 6.45
CA ASN A 150 -5.30 -1.50 6.79
C ASN A 150 -4.40 -1.46 5.57
N GLY A 151 -3.22 -0.86 5.65
CA GLY A 151 -2.39 -0.75 4.46
C GLY A 151 -0.93 -0.49 4.78
N ILE A 152 -0.12 -0.64 3.74
CA ILE A 152 1.30 -0.38 3.79
C ILE A 152 1.68 0.33 2.50
N ASP A 153 2.16 1.56 2.65
CA ASP A 153 2.93 2.26 1.62
C ASP A 153 4.43 2.10 1.94
N PRO A 154 5.20 1.38 1.11
CA PRO A 154 6.64 1.24 1.30
C PRO A 154 7.42 2.55 1.32
N LYS A 155 6.88 3.65 0.74
CA LYS A 155 7.49 4.99 0.81
C LYS A 155 7.53 5.53 2.23
N GLU A 156 6.57 5.16 3.07
CA GLU A 156 6.50 5.58 4.48
C GLU A 156 7.40 4.73 5.39
N VAL A 157 7.93 3.61 4.88
CA VAL A 157 8.75 2.67 5.65
C VAL A 157 10.24 2.96 5.46
N LYS A 158 10.89 3.38 6.56
CA LYS A 158 12.36 3.43 6.64
C LYS A 158 12.92 2.03 6.91
N GLY A 159 13.35 1.34 5.85
CA GLY A 159 13.97 0.01 5.93
C GLY A 159 12.95 -1.14 5.80
N LYS A 160 13.23 -2.30 6.41
CA LYS A 160 12.31 -3.45 6.40
C LYS A 160 11.25 -3.32 7.50
N LYS A 161 9.97 -3.44 7.14
CA LYS A 161 8.83 -3.59 8.06
C LYS A 161 8.43 -5.06 8.10
N LYS A 162 8.35 -5.62 9.30
CA LYS A 162 7.92 -7.01 9.52
C LYS A 162 6.48 -7.02 10.02
N ILE A 163 5.62 -7.83 9.41
CA ILE A 163 4.23 -8.04 9.79
C ILE A 163 4.11 -9.39 10.50
N GLY A 164 3.33 -9.43 11.58
CA GLY A 164 3.07 -10.64 12.36
C GLY A 164 4.13 -10.95 13.41
N GLU A 165 3.96 -12.07 14.11
CA GLU A 165 4.77 -12.49 15.25
C GLU A 165 6.29 -12.49 14.97
N GLY A 166 7.02 -11.67 15.72
CA GLY A 166 8.47 -11.50 15.59
C GLY A 166 9.25 -12.72 16.05
N PHE A 167 8.82 -13.37 17.13
CA PHE A 167 9.50 -14.51 17.71
C PHE A 167 9.17 -15.80 16.98
N LYS A 168 10.17 -16.42 16.34
CA LYS A 168 9.97 -17.55 15.43
C LYS A 168 9.24 -18.73 16.04
N ALA A 169 9.44 -19.03 17.33
CA ALA A 169 8.77 -20.14 18.00
C ALA A 169 7.27 -19.93 18.24
N ASN A 170 6.80 -18.67 18.23
CA ASN A 170 5.40 -18.32 18.43
C ASN A 170 4.63 -18.17 17.10
N ARG A 171 5.33 -18.25 15.96
CA ARG A 171 4.72 -17.98 14.66
C ARG A 171 3.70 -19.05 14.30
N VAL A 172 2.53 -18.57 13.89
CA VAL A 172 1.52 -19.40 13.24
C VAL A 172 1.28 -18.86 11.86
N CYS A 173 1.44 -19.72 10.85
CA CYS A 173 1.25 -19.34 9.46
C CYS A 173 -0.19 -18.89 9.26
N ARG A 174 -0.40 -17.68 8.73
CA ARG A 174 -1.74 -17.13 8.53
C ARG A 174 -2.54 -17.83 7.43
N PHE A 175 -1.86 -18.55 6.54
CA PHE A 175 -2.48 -19.25 5.42
C PHE A 175 -2.80 -20.72 5.72
N CYS A 176 -1.92 -21.43 6.44
CA CYS A 176 -2.16 -22.85 6.76
C CYS A 176 -2.46 -23.13 8.22
N ASN A 177 -2.35 -22.14 9.10
CA ASN A 177 -2.47 -22.31 10.56
C ASN A 177 -1.56 -23.42 11.12
N ASN A 178 -0.40 -23.62 10.50
CA ASN A 178 0.55 -24.70 10.77
C ASN A 178 -0.03 -26.12 10.61
N LYS A 179 -1.10 -26.27 9.81
CA LYS A 179 -1.80 -27.54 9.57
C LYS A 179 -1.34 -28.26 8.30
N ASN A 180 -0.17 -27.93 7.77
CA ASN A 180 0.40 -28.69 6.65
C ASN A 180 0.91 -30.05 7.15
N GLU A 181 0.96 -31.04 6.26
CA GLU A 181 1.43 -32.40 6.58
C GLU A 181 2.90 -32.43 7.04
N LYS A 182 3.74 -31.58 6.45
CA LYS A 182 5.14 -31.41 6.83
C LYS A 182 5.28 -30.40 7.97
N PRO A 183 6.32 -30.54 8.83
CA PRO A 183 6.60 -29.57 9.88
C PRO A 183 6.67 -28.15 9.32
N THR A 184 5.98 -27.23 9.98
CA THR A 184 5.93 -25.83 9.55
C THR A 184 7.22 -25.13 9.95
N THR A 185 7.95 -24.62 8.95
CA THR A 185 9.18 -23.85 9.13
C THR A 185 9.01 -22.41 8.61
N PHE A 186 9.81 -21.50 9.17
CA PHE A 186 9.87 -20.08 8.80
C PHE A 186 11.33 -19.68 8.56
N ALA A 187 12.05 -20.45 7.74
CA ALA A 187 13.46 -20.22 7.43
C ALA A 187 13.64 -19.19 6.30
N LYS A 188 12.72 -19.15 5.34
CA LYS A 188 12.71 -18.19 4.23
C LYS A 188 12.19 -16.84 4.71
N GLU A 189 12.72 -15.77 4.11
CA GLU A 189 12.19 -14.42 4.31
C GLU A 189 11.03 -14.20 3.33
N ALA A 190 9.81 -14.51 3.79
CA ALA A 190 8.62 -14.29 3.00
C ALA A 190 8.28 -12.79 2.90
N HIS A 191 7.82 -12.38 1.72
CA HIS A 191 7.43 -11.00 1.43
C HIS A 191 5.91 -10.90 1.29
N ALA A 192 5.31 -9.85 1.87
CA ALA A 192 3.86 -9.68 1.86
C ALA A 192 3.31 -9.50 0.43
N ILE A 193 4.03 -8.72 -0.38
CA ILE A 193 3.87 -8.61 -1.83
C ILE A 193 5.10 -9.24 -2.48
N SER A 194 4.95 -9.89 -3.64
CA SER A 194 6.08 -10.57 -4.29
C SER A 194 7.30 -9.65 -4.48
N GLU A 195 8.49 -10.19 -4.19
CA GLU A 195 9.76 -9.47 -4.32
C GLU A 195 10.12 -9.15 -5.78
N SER A 196 9.64 -9.96 -6.73
CA SER A 196 9.80 -9.73 -8.18
C SER A 196 9.05 -8.49 -8.67
N LEU A 197 8.00 -8.08 -7.97
CA LEU A 197 7.27 -6.83 -8.17
C LEU A 197 7.93 -5.66 -7.42
N GLY A 198 9.19 -5.78 -7.00
CA GLY A 198 9.95 -4.68 -6.39
C GLY A 198 9.74 -4.49 -4.88
N ASN A 199 8.93 -5.31 -4.20
CA ASN A 199 8.81 -5.24 -2.75
C ASN A 199 10.09 -5.75 -2.06
N LYS A 200 10.92 -4.85 -1.54
CA LYS A 200 12.14 -5.21 -0.76
C LYS A 200 11.99 -5.02 0.75
N LYS A 201 10.88 -4.42 1.19
CA LYS A 201 10.76 -3.85 2.53
C LYS A 201 9.72 -4.57 3.38
N ILE A 202 8.65 -5.08 2.78
CA ILE A 202 7.50 -5.56 3.52
C ILE A 202 7.60 -7.08 3.68
N ILE A 203 8.10 -7.48 4.85
CA ILE A 203 8.37 -8.86 5.22
C ILE A 203 7.19 -9.42 6.00
N LEU A 204 6.77 -10.64 5.67
CA LEU A 204 5.70 -11.35 6.37
C LEU A 204 6.29 -12.47 7.23
N ASN A 205 6.27 -12.29 8.56
CA ASN A 205 6.81 -13.30 9.49
C ASN A 205 5.94 -14.56 9.53
N GLU A 206 4.64 -14.43 9.29
CA GLU A 206 3.62 -15.47 9.47
C GLU A 206 3.24 -16.17 8.15
N GLU A 207 4.18 -16.26 7.22
CA GLU A 207 4.07 -17.10 6.03
C GLU A 207 5.13 -18.18 6.12
N CYS A 208 4.70 -19.45 6.26
CA CYS A 208 5.63 -20.57 6.36
C CYS A 208 6.27 -20.88 5.01
N ASP A 209 7.42 -21.56 5.04
CA ASP A 209 8.22 -21.88 3.86
C ASP A 209 7.43 -22.66 2.79
N LEU A 210 6.51 -23.54 3.21
CA LEU A 210 5.65 -24.32 2.31
C LEU A 210 4.61 -23.45 1.59
N CYS A 211 3.95 -22.54 2.32
CA CYS A 211 3.01 -21.61 1.69
C CYS A 211 3.73 -20.63 0.79
N ASN A 212 4.90 -20.14 1.22
CA ASN A 212 5.72 -19.24 0.43
C ASN A 212 6.17 -19.85 -0.89
N GLU A 213 6.65 -21.09 -0.84
CA GLU A 213 7.04 -21.81 -2.05
C GLU A 213 5.85 -22.13 -2.95
N TYR A 214 4.72 -22.53 -2.37
CA TYR A 214 3.50 -22.74 -3.12
C TYR A 214 3.06 -21.47 -3.86
N PHE A 215 3.00 -20.32 -3.19
CA PHE A 215 2.54 -19.08 -3.81
C PHE A 215 3.48 -18.60 -4.92
N ASP A 216 4.80 -18.59 -4.68
CA ASP A 216 5.84 -18.23 -5.67
C ASP A 216 5.75 -19.11 -6.93
N GLN A 217 5.49 -20.42 -6.76
CA GLN A 217 5.45 -21.37 -7.88
C GLN A 217 4.11 -21.43 -8.63
N ASN A 218 2.98 -21.10 -7.99
CA ASN A 218 1.64 -21.40 -8.54
C ASN A 218 0.82 -20.16 -8.91
N ILE A 219 0.71 -19.18 -8.02
CA ILE A 219 -0.16 -18.02 -8.28
C ILE A 219 0.64 -16.76 -8.61
N GLU A 220 1.76 -16.50 -7.92
CA GLU A 220 2.52 -15.26 -8.08
C GLU A 220 3.24 -15.20 -9.43
N ARG A 221 3.59 -16.35 -10.02
CA ARG A 221 4.16 -16.43 -11.37
C ARG A 221 3.27 -15.79 -12.44
N ASP A 222 1.95 -15.91 -12.32
CA ASP A 222 1.01 -15.44 -13.33
C ASP A 222 0.88 -13.91 -13.25
N ILE A 223 0.80 -13.33 -12.05
CA ILE A 223 0.80 -11.87 -11.88
C ILE A 223 2.15 -11.26 -12.27
N ASP A 224 3.26 -11.92 -11.96
CA ASP A 224 4.60 -11.50 -12.37
C ASP A 224 4.74 -11.45 -13.89
N THR A 225 4.21 -12.46 -14.58
CA THR A 225 4.20 -12.52 -16.05
C THR A 225 3.30 -11.44 -16.62
N TYR A 226 2.10 -11.28 -16.07
CA TYR A 226 1.12 -10.27 -16.48
C TYR A 226 1.66 -8.83 -16.35
N LEU A 227 2.42 -8.56 -15.29
CA LEU A 227 2.99 -7.24 -15.01
C LEU A 227 4.42 -7.05 -15.56
N LYS A 228 4.98 -8.06 -16.23
CA LYS A 228 6.40 -8.10 -16.59
C LYS A 228 6.84 -6.94 -17.48
N LEU A 229 6.02 -6.59 -18.48
CA LEU A 229 6.31 -5.47 -19.38
C LEU A 229 6.42 -4.15 -18.63
N TYR A 230 5.46 -3.87 -17.74
CA TYR A 230 5.46 -2.67 -16.91
C TYR A 230 6.67 -2.64 -15.97
N SER A 231 7.02 -3.79 -15.40
CA SER A 231 8.19 -3.94 -14.53
C SER A 231 9.48 -3.51 -15.26
N SER A 232 9.69 -3.98 -16.49
CA SER A 232 10.86 -3.60 -17.29
C SER A 232 10.79 -2.15 -17.76
N PHE A 233 9.63 -1.69 -18.23
CA PHE A 233 9.44 -0.33 -18.72
C PHE A 233 9.67 0.73 -17.62
N PHE A 234 9.13 0.50 -16.42
CA PHE A 234 9.33 1.38 -15.27
C PHE A 234 10.59 1.08 -14.46
N ARG A 235 11.45 0.19 -14.96
CA ARG A 235 12.75 -0.15 -14.35
C ARG A 235 12.62 -0.65 -12.91
N VAL A 236 11.55 -1.39 -12.62
CA VAL A 236 11.36 -2.08 -11.35
C VAL A 236 12.46 -3.12 -11.21
N LYS A 237 13.17 -3.07 -10.08
CA LYS A 237 14.32 -3.95 -9.81
C LYS A 237 13.84 -5.30 -9.29
N ASN A 238 14.36 -6.36 -9.90
CA ASN A 238 14.06 -7.74 -9.52
C ASN A 238 14.81 -8.19 -8.25
N LYS A 239 14.73 -9.49 -7.92
CA LYS A 239 15.44 -10.14 -6.78
C LYS A 239 16.95 -9.84 -6.79
N ASP A 240 17.58 -9.79 -7.95
CA ASP A 240 19.02 -9.50 -8.14
C ASP A 240 19.36 -8.00 -8.24
N ASN A 241 18.42 -7.12 -7.91
CA ASN A 241 18.58 -5.66 -7.98
C ASN A 241 18.87 -5.13 -9.40
N LYS A 242 18.38 -5.83 -10.44
CA LYS A 242 18.53 -5.48 -11.86
C LYS A 242 17.17 -5.25 -12.53
N VAL A 243 17.15 -4.48 -13.61
CA VAL A 243 15.99 -4.38 -14.51
C VAL A 243 15.99 -5.60 -15.42
N SER A 244 14.86 -6.33 -15.46
CA SER A 244 14.79 -7.57 -16.22
C SER A 244 14.68 -7.31 -17.72
N LYS A 245 15.50 -7.99 -18.52
CA LYS A 245 15.26 -8.16 -19.97
C LYS A 245 14.11 -9.14 -20.18
N ILE A 246 13.19 -8.81 -21.08
CA ILE A 246 12.07 -9.68 -21.45
C ILE A 246 12.41 -10.37 -22.78
N LYS A 247 12.14 -11.67 -22.84
CA LYS A 247 12.16 -12.45 -24.08
C LYS A 247 10.86 -13.24 -24.20
N GLY A 248 10.06 -12.89 -25.20
CA GLY A 248 8.89 -13.64 -25.64
C GLY A 248 9.21 -14.50 -26.86
N LYS A 249 8.19 -15.19 -27.38
CA LYS A 249 8.28 -16.05 -28.56
C LYS A 249 8.65 -15.26 -29.82
N ASN A 250 8.12 -14.03 -29.92
CA ASN A 250 8.25 -13.18 -31.09
C ASN A 250 8.82 -11.80 -30.75
N PHE A 251 9.34 -11.58 -29.54
CA PHE A 251 9.89 -10.28 -29.14
C PHE A 251 10.98 -10.37 -28.07
N SER A 252 11.77 -9.31 -27.96
CA SER A 252 12.57 -9.02 -26.78
C SER A 252 12.52 -7.54 -26.44
N PHE A 253 12.50 -7.22 -25.15
CA PHE A 253 12.41 -5.86 -24.64
C PHE A 253 13.48 -5.64 -23.56
N GLU A 254 14.27 -4.57 -23.71
CA GLU A 254 15.39 -4.27 -22.83
C GLU A 254 15.57 -2.76 -22.62
N TYR A 255 15.98 -2.39 -21.40
CA TYR A 255 16.46 -1.06 -21.07
C TYR A 255 17.97 -1.03 -21.23
N ILE A 256 18.50 -0.17 -22.12
CA ILE A 256 19.94 -0.15 -22.45
C ILE A 256 20.65 1.15 -22.06
N ASN A 257 19.93 2.27 -21.92
CA ASN A 257 20.49 3.59 -21.53
C ASN A 257 21.88 3.86 -22.14
N THR A 258 21.90 4.07 -23.45
CA THR A 258 23.16 4.27 -24.19
C THR A 258 23.06 5.45 -25.13
N THR A 259 24.20 6.07 -25.41
CA THR A 259 24.35 7.11 -26.43
C THR A 259 25.10 6.48 -27.60
N ILE A 260 24.57 6.61 -28.82
CA ILE A 260 25.28 6.14 -30.01
C ILE A 260 26.27 7.23 -30.45
N ASP A 261 27.56 6.87 -30.53
CA ASP A 261 28.63 7.79 -30.91
C ASP A 261 28.35 8.51 -32.24
N GLY A 262 28.53 9.84 -32.23
CA GLY A 262 28.39 10.71 -33.40
C GLY A 262 27.06 11.45 -33.52
N HIS A 263 26.08 11.17 -32.67
CA HIS A 263 24.81 11.91 -32.59
C HIS A 263 24.36 12.08 -31.14
N ASP A 264 23.77 13.23 -30.79
CA ASP A 264 23.09 13.50 -29.50
C ASP A 264 21.80 12.66 -29.31
N ARG A 265 21.77 11.41 -29.80
CA ARG A 265 20.61 10.52 -29.73
C ARG A 265 20.77 9.54 -28.57
N HIS A 266 19.98 9.77 -27.53
CA HIS A 266 19.87 8.90 -26.37
C HIS A 266 18.88 7.76 -26.63
N ILE A 267 19.26 6.51 -26.31
CA ILE A 267 18.38 5.36 -26.40
C ILE A 267 18.11 4.81 -25.00
N ASP A 268 16.85 4.90 -24.59
CA ASP A 268 16.39 4.32 -23.33
C ASP A 268 16.05 2.82 -23.48
N PHE A 269 15.24 2.47 -24.48
CA PHE A 269 14.67 1.13 -24.64
C PHE A 269 14.86 0.58 -26.05
N VAL A 270 15.01 -0.74 -26.14
CA VAL A 270 15.00 -1.48 -27.39
C VAL A 270 13.89 -2.54 -27.35
N LEU A 271 13.02 -2.50 -28.35
CA LEU A 271 12.04 -3.54 -28.65
C LEU A 271 12.41 -4.18 -29.99
N ALA A 272 12.83 -5.44 -29.96
CA ALA A 272 12.94 -6.26 -31.16
C ALA A 272 11.69 -7.12 -31.25
N HIS A 273 10.97 -7.08 -32.37
CA HIS A 273 9.73 -7.82 -32.59
C HIS A 273 9.74 -8.47 -33.97
N THR A 274 9.15 -9.65 -34.05
CA THR A 274 8.92 -10.41 -35.28
C THR A 274 7.41 -10.61 -35.41
N PRO A 275 6.74 -10.03 -36.40
CA PRO A 275 5.29 -10.18 -36.57
C PRO A 275 4.89 -11.65 -36.70
N THR A 276 3.82 -12.05 -36.01
CA THR A 276 3.24 -13.40 -36.11
C THR A 276 2.36 -13.57 -37.35
N ASN A 277 1.78 -12.47 -37.83
CA ASN A 277 1.00 -12.40 -39.07
C ASN A 277 1.73 -11.57 -40.12
N SER A 278 1.73 -12.04 -41.36
CA SER A 278 2.28 -11.34 -42.53
C SER A 278 1.36 -10.22 -43.02
N GLU A 279 0.85 -9.37 -42.13
CA GLU A 279 0.23 -8.13 -42.59
C GLU A 279 1.33 -7.28 -43.24
N SER A 280 1.07 -6.87 -44.48
CA SER A 280 1.98 -6.07 -45.29
C SER A 280 2.40 -4.84 -44.49
N CYS A 281 3.68 -4.77 -44.10
CA CYS A 281 4.28 -3.54 -43.63
C CYS A 281 4.01 -2.46 -44.69
N ASN A 282 3.11 -1.54 -44.38
CA ASN A 282 2.83 -0.40 -45.25
C ASN A 282 4.07 0.49 -45.18
N SER A 283 4.99 0.28 -46.13
CA SER A 283 6.25 1.01 -46.33
C SER A 283 7.32 0.81 -45.24
N ASP A 284 8.59 0.72 -45.65
CA ASP A 284 9.77 0.68 -44.77
C ASP A 284 9.97 1.97 -43.92
N SER A 285 9.05 2.93 -44.02
CA SER A 285 9.17 4.28 -43.48
C SER A 285 8.57 4.50 -42.09
N GLU A 286 7.72 3.59 -41.59
CA GLU A 286 7.01 3.79 -40.31
C GLU A 286 7.06 2.55 -39.41
N PRO A 287 7.20 2.73 -38.07
CA PRO A 287 7.13 1.62 -37.13
C PRO A 287 5.71 1.00 -37.12
N PRO A 288 5.58 -0.30 -36.83
CA PRO A 288 4.28 -0.96 -36.77
C PRO A 288 3.40 -0.31 -35.69
N LYS A 289 2.17 0.04 -36.06
CA LYS A 289 1.20 0.64 -35.12
C LYS A 289 0.74 -0.33 -34.04
N ASN A 290 0.53 -1.60 -34.40
CA ASN A 290 0.10 -2.64 -33.48
C ASN A 290 1.21 -3.68 -33.34
N VAL A 291 1.62 -3.95 -32.11
CA VAL A 291 2.69 -4.91 -31.80
C VAL A 291 2.16 -5.92 -30.80
N ASP A 292 2.02 -7.17 -31.25
CA ASP A 292 1.62 -8.30 -30.41
C ASP A 292 2.86 -8.89 -29.71
N LEU A 293 2.89 -8.83 -28.38
CA LEU A 293 3.98 -9.38 -27.58
C LEU A 293 3.58 -10.74 -27.03
N CYS A 294 3.94 -11.81 -27.74
CA CYS A 294 3.64 -13.19 -27.35
C CYS A 294 4.66 -13.71 -26.33
N PHE A 295 4.22 -13.97 -25.10
CA PHE A 295 5.10 -14.49 -24.04
C PHE A 295 5.33 -16.01 -24.19
N HIS A 296 6.45 -16.49 -23.63
CA HIS A 296 6.70 -17.93 -23.52
C HIS A 296 5.83 -18.59 -22.44
N GLN A 297 5.58 -17.84 -21.37
CA GLN A 297 4.78 -18.29 -20.24
C GLN A 297 3.30 -18.15 -20.59
N LYS A 298 2.53 -19.20 -20.30
CA LYS A 298 1.08 -19.12 -20.21
C LYS A 298 0.70 -18.50 -18.87
N ILE A 299 -0.51 -17.96 -18.79
CA ILE A 299 -1.07 -17.43 -17.56
C ILE A 299 -2.47 -17.98 -17.34
N ARG A 300 -2.88 -18.05 -16.07
CA ARG A 300 -4.27 -18.26 -15.66
C ARG A 300 -4.77 -16.98 -14.98
N LYS A 301 -5.79 -16.30 -15.53
CA LYS A 301 -6.25 -15.01 -14.98
C LYS A 301 -6.73 -15.13 -13.53
N GLN A 302 -7.39 -16.23 -13.18
CA GLN A 302 -7.84 -16.44 -11.81
C GLN A 302 -6.68 -16.56 -10.80
N ASN A 303 -5.49 -17.01 -11.22
CA ASN A 303 -4.30 -17.00 -10.37
C ASN A 303 -3.78 -15.57 -10.10
N ILE A 304 -3.97 -14.64 -11.05
CA ILE A 304 -3.65 -13.23 -10.84
C ILE A 304 -4.56 -12.65 -9.75
N TYR A 305 -5.86 -12.97 -9.79
CA TYR A 305 -6.79 -12.60 -8.71
C TYR A 305 -6.37 -13.23 -7.38
N LYS A 306 -6.10 -14.54 -7.35
CA LYS A 306 -5.61 -15.23 -6.14
C LYS A 306 -4.38 -14.52 -5.55
N SER A 307 -3.47 -14.04 -6.40
CA SER A 307 -2.27 -13.31 -5.97
C SER A 307 -2.59 -11.96 -5.33
N LEU A 308 -3.48 -11.18 -5.95
CA LEU A 308 -3.97 -9.92 -5.37
C LEU A 308 -4.61 -10.13 -3.98
N VAL A 309 -5.44 -11.17 -3.85
CA VAL A 309 -6.04 -11.56 -2.56
C VAL A 309 -4.98 -12.03 -1.56
N LYS A 310 -4.00 -12.84 -1.99
CA LYS A 310 -2.87 -13.24 -1.13
C LYS A 310 -2.13 -12.02 -0.60
N PHE A 311 -1.82 -11.04 -1.46
CA PHE A 311 -1.16 -9.82 -1.05
C PHE A 311 -2.00 -9.05 -0.04
N ALA A 312 -3.32 -8.92 -0.28
CA ALA A 312 -4.22 -8.22 0.63
C ALA A 312 -4.26 -8.85 2.02
N LEU A 313 -4.41 -10.18 2.10
CA LEU A 313 -4.39 -10.91 3.37
C LEU A 313 -3.02 -10.85 4.07
N SER A 314 -1.95 -10.57 3.33
CA SER A 314 -0.60 -10.42 3.88
C SER A 314 -0.39 -9.10 4.62
N VAL A 315 -1.12 -8.03 4.26
CA VAL A 315 -0.97 -6.70 4.90
C VAL A 315 -1.97 -6.43 6.02
N ILE A 316 -2.96 -7.31 6.22
CA ILE A 316 -3.85 -7.26 7.37
C ILE A 316 -3.03 -7.52 8.66
N HIS A 317 -3.12 -6.58 9.60
CA HIS A 317 -2.34 -6.58 10.84
C HIS A 317 -2.99 -7.40 11.95
N ASP A 318 -4.30 -7.27 12.18
CA ASP A 318 -5.01 -8.05 13.20
C ASP A 318 -5.38 -9.43 12.64
N ARG A 319 -4.93 -10.47 13.34
CA ARG A 319 -5.23 -11.85 12.97
C ARG A 319 -6.71 -12.20 13.15
N LYS A 320 -7.44 -11.48 13.99
CA LYS A 320 -8.90 -11.67 14.17
C LYS A 320 -9.65 -11.37 12.88
N ASP A 321 -9.25 -10.34 12.16
CA ASP A 321 -9.84 -9.96 10.87
C ASP A 321 -9.64 -11.05 9.82
N LEU A 322 -8.57 -11.84 9.92
CA LEU A 322 -8.29 -12.95 9.00
C LEU A 322 -9.28 -14.12 9.11
N SER A 323 -9.97 -14.25 10.25
CA SER A 323 -10.88 -15.38 10.49
C SER A 323 -12.08 -15.42 9.53
N GLU A 324 -12.47 -14.27 8.98
CA GLU A 324 -13.56 -14.17 8.02
C GLU A 324 -13.19 -14.75 6.65
N PHE A 325 -11.89 -14.83 6.34
CA PHE A 325 -11.37 -15.19 5.02
C PHE A 325 -10.96 -16.66 4.88
N ASN A 326 -11.38 -17.56 5.77
CA ASN A 326 -10.95 -18.96 5.73
C ASN A 326 -11.17 -19.64 4.37
N LYS A 327 -12.35 -19.45 3.75
CA LYS A 327 -12.64 -20.01 2.43
C LYS A 327 -11.84 -19.34 1.30
N ALA A 328 -11.56 -18.05 1.43
CA ALA A 328 -10.69 -17.32 0.51
C ALA A 328 -9.26 -17.86 0.58
N ILE A 329 -8.76 -18.11 1.80
CA ILE A 329 -7.47 -18.72 2.07
C ILE A 329 -7.40 -20.13 1.48
N GLU A 330 -8.44 -20.95 1.64
CA GLU A 330 -8.53 -22.27 0.98
C GLU A 330 -8.45 -22.16 -0.55
N TRP A 331 -9.13 -21.16 -1.13
CA TRP A 331 -9.15 -20.93 -2.57
C TRP A 331 -7.77 -20.53 -3.11
N ILE A 332 -7.09 -19.55 -2.49
CA ILE A 332 -5.76 -19.12 -2.96
C ILE A 332 -4.71 -20.22 -2.77
N LYS A 333 -4.86 -21.09 -1.76
CA LYS A 333 -3.94 -22.21 -1.49
C LYS A 333 -4.21 -23.47 -2.30
N SER A 334 -5.31 -23.53 -3.04
CA SER A 334 -5.68 -24.72 -3.78
C SER A 334 -5.26 -24.59 -5.25
N PRO A 335 -4.58 -25.60 -5.81
CA PRO A 335 -4.23 -25.64 -7.23
C PRO A 335 -5.43 -26.01 -8.12
N THR A 336 -6.54 -26.48 -7.53
CA THR A 336 -7.69 -27.03 -8.27
C THR A 336 -9.02 -26.36 -7.93
N LYS A 337 -9.10 -25.59 -6.83
CA LYS A 337 -10.29 -24.84 -6.47
C LYS A 337 -10.35 -23.57 -7.30
N PHE A 338 -11.33 -23.52 -8.19
CA PHE A 338 -11.62 -22.39 -9.06
C PHE A 338 -13.11 -22.04 -8.99
N TYR A 339 -13.44 -20.81 -9.38
CA TYR A 339 -14.82 -20.32 -9.46
C TYR A 339 -15.11 -19.87 -10.88
N GLU A 340 -16.28 -20.22 -11.40
CA GLU A 340 -16.67 -19.85 -12.78
C GLU A 340 -16.88 -18.35 -12.94
N GLN A 341 -17.29 -17.67 -11.87
CA GLN A 341 -17.50 -16.24 -11.85
C GLN A 341 -16.88 -15.63 -10.59
N LEU A 342 -16.19 -14.52 -10.77
CA LEU A 342 -15.63 -13.67 -9.73
C LEU A 342 -16.07 -12.22 -9.96
N PRO A 343 -16.06 -11.38 -8.91
CA PRO A 343 -16.27 -9.95 -9.08
C PRO A 343 -15.19 -9.36 -9.99
N LYS A 344 -15.55 -8.48 -10.91
CA LYS A 344 -14.57 -7.81 -11.79
C LYS A 344 -13.53 -7.03 -10.98
N ILE A 345 -12.36 -6.82 -11.59
CA ILE A 345 -11.29 -5.99 -11.01
C ILE A 345 -11.28 -4.66 -11.75
N ALA A 346 -11.32 -3.55 -11.01
CA ALA A 346 -11.16 -2.23 -11.58
C ALA A 346 -9.66 -1.89 -11.71
N ILE A 347 -9.25 -1.42 -12.89
CA ILE A 347 -7.86 -1.05 -13.20
C ILE A 347 -7.84 0.37 -13.72
N LEU A 348 -7.06 1.22 -13.06
CA LEU A 348 -6.75 2.59 -13.47
C LEU A 348 -5.29 2.67 -13.91
N LYS A 349 -5.05 3.41 -15.01
CA LYS A 349 -3.72 3.74 -15.53
C LYS A 349 -3.45 5.21 -15.28
N ASN A 350 -2.73 5.55 -14.22
CA ASN A 350 -2.50 6.94 -13.85
C ASN A 350 -1.12 7.18 -13.21
N TYR A 351 -0.38 8.14 -13.75
CA TYR A 351 0.93 8.54 -13.24
C TYR A 351 0.90 9.28 -11.91
N GLN A 352 -0.26 9.84 -11.50
CA GLN A 352 -0.44 10.49 -10.20
C GLN A 352 -0.16 9.53 -9.03
N PHE A 353 -0.47 8.24 -9.20
CA PHE A 353 -0.25 7.22 -8.17
C PHE A 353 1.03 6.40 -8.41
N TYR A 354 1.99 6.96 -9.16
CA TYR A 354 3.19 6.24 -9.55
C TYR A 354 4.02 5.73 -8.36
N CYS A 355 4.35 4.44 -8.37
CA CYS A 355 5.22 3.79 -7.39
C CYS A 355 6.07 2.67 -7.99
N THR A 356 7.38 2.66 -7.70
CA THR A 356 8.28 1.56 -8.09
C THR A 356 8.32 0.43 -7.06
N GLU A 357 8.00 0.75 -5.80
CA GLU A 357 7.74 -0.23 -4.75
C GLU A 357 6.22 -0.34 -4.58
N PRO A 358 5.65 -1.55 -4.65
CA PRO A 358 4.20 -1.72 -4.68
C PRO A 358 3.58 -1.39 -3.32
N ALA A 359 2.49 -0.65 -3.33
CA ALA A 359 1.71 -0.34 -2.12
C ALA A 359 0.39 -1.10 -2.13
N LEU A 360 -0.14 -1.38 -0.94
CA LEU A 360 -1.39 -2.11 -0.80
C LEU A 360 -2.19 -1.60 0.39
N ILE A 361 -3.46 -1.30 0.14
CA ILE A 361 -4.44 -0.91 1.13
C ILE A 361 -5.59 -1.93 1.10
N VAL A 362 -6.11 -2.26 2.25
CA VAL A 362 -7.23 -3.17 2.46
C VAL A 362 -8.28 -2.45 3.28
N TYR A 363 -9.44 -2.26 2.67
CA TYR A 363 -10.61 -1.69 3.31
C TYR A 363 -11.39 -2.83 3.95
N ILE A 364 -11.58 -2.82 5.27
CA ILE A 364 -12.37 -3.82 6.01
C ILE A 364 -13.61 -3.17 6.59
N SER A 365 -14.77 -3.75 6.31
CA SER A 365 -16.07 -3.26 6.80
C SER A 365 -16.14 -3.31 8.32
N LYS A 366 -16.53 -2.19 8.94
CA LYS A 366 -16.69 -2.07 10.40
C LYS A 366 -17.97 -2.75 10.91
N ASN A 367 -19.03 -2.71 10.11
CA ASN A 367 -20.38 -3.09 10.55
C ASN A 367 -21.04 -4.18 9.68
N LYS A 368 -20.30 -4.78 8.74
CA LYS A 368 -20.82 -5.77 7.77
C LYS A 368 -22.15 -5.33 7.13
N LYS A 369 -22.23 -4.06 6.73
CA LYS A 369 -23.44 -3.46 6.16
C LYS A 369 -23.91 -4.27 4.94
N GLN A 370 -25.20 -4.59 4.92
CA GLN A 370 -25.81 -5.33 3.81
C GLN A 370 -25.64 -4.56 2.49
N GLY A 371 -25.27 -5.27 1.41
CA GLY A 371 -25.10 -4.71 0.07
C GLY A 371 -23.70 -4.17 -0.26
N LEU A 372 -22.76 -4.16 0.69
CA LEU A 372 -21.38 -3.75 0.44
C LEU A 372 -20.40 -4.91 0.71
N PRO A 373 -19.25 -4.96 0.01
CA PRO A 373 -18.27 -6.02 0.22
C PRO A 373 -17.69 -5.97 1.63
N TYR A 374 -17.40 -7.14 2.21
CA TYR A 374 -16.78 -7.16 3.54
C TYR A 374 -15.37 -6.58 3.51
N ALA A 375 -14.61 -6.88 2.45
CA ALA A 375 -13.31 -6.28 2.26
C ALA A 375 -12.96 -6.03 0.79
N VAL A 376 -12.16 -4.99 0.57
CA VAL A 376 -11.72 -4.54 -0.75
C VAL A 376 -10.23 -4.24 -0.69
N GLY A 377 -9.46 -4.74 -1.65
CA GLY A 377 -8.05 -4.40 -1.81
C GLY A 377 -7.85 -3.29 -2.84
N GLU A 378 -6.89 -2.40 -2.56
CA GLU A 378 -6.38 -1.39 -3.48
C GLU A 378 -4.86 -1.55 -3.61
N PHE A 379 -4.43 -2.10 -4.74
CA PHE A 379 -3.03 -2.42 -5.04
C PHE A 379 -2.46 -1.41 -6.04
N HIS A 380 -1.36 -0.77 -5.67
CA HIS A 380 -0.65 0.17 -6.52
C HIS A 380 0.65 -0.47 -7.00
N TYR A 381 0.87 -0.43 -8.31
CA TYR A 381 2.08 -0.94 -8.94
C TYR A 381 2.44 -0.15 -10.19
N THR A 382 3.62 0.46 -10.21
CA THR A 382 4.04 1.37 -11.28
C THR A 382 3.02 2.50 -11.42
N PHE A 383 2.37 2.66 -12.57
CA PHE A 383 1.28 3.60 -12.82
C PHE A 383 -0.11 2.94 -12.78
N LEU A 384 -0.19 1.68 -12.35
CA LEU A 384 -1.43 0.91 -12.28
C LEU A 384 -1.97 0.92 -10.87
N THR A 385 -3.28 1.17 -10.75
CA THR A 385 -4.03 0.97 -9.52
C THR A 385 -5.11 -0.07 -9.77
N TYR A 386 -5.12 -1.12 -8.95
CA TYR A 386 -6.12 -2.18 -8.97
C TYR A 386 -7.03 -2.03 -7.77
N ILE A 387 -8.35 -2.00 -7.97
CA ILE A 387 -9.35 -2.13 -6.90
C ILE A 387 -10.12 -3.42 -7.12
N PHE A 388 -10.11 -4.31 -6.13
CA PHE A 388 -10.70 -5.64 -6.21
C PHE A 388 -11.40 -6.02 -4.91
N ILE A 389 -12.53 -6.72 -5.02
CA ILE A 389 -13.24 -7.27 -3.86
C ILE A 389 -12.47 -8.49 -3.36
N ILE A 390 -12.38 -8.67 -2.03
CA ILE A 390 -11.81 -9.88 -1.43
C ILE A 390 -12.99 -10.81 -1.09
N PRO A 391 -13.27 -11.84 -1.92
CA PRO A 391 -14.43 -12.70 -1.73
C PRO A 391 -14.29 -13.55 -0.46
N LEU A 392 -15.39 -13.68 0.30
CA LEU A 392 -15.46 -14.55 1.46
C LEU A 392 -15.92 -15.97 1.11
N PHE A 393 -16.59 -16.13 -0.05
CA PHE A 393 -17.23 -17.35 -0.52
C PHE A 393 -18.23 -17.95 0.49
N LYS A 394 -18.89 -17.08 1.26
CA LYS A 394 -19.93 -17.49 2.22
C LYS A 394 -21.31 -17.41 1.59
N SER A 395 -22.24 -18.23 2.06
CA SER A 395 -23.60 -18.30 1.50
C SER A 395 -24.44 -17.05 1.77
N ASP A 396 -24.08 -16.28 2.81
CA ASP A 396 -24.68 -15.00 3.19
C ASP A 396 -23.95 -13.79 2.57
N GLU A 397 -22.90 -14.03 1.78
CA GLU A 397 -22.19 -12.97 1.06
C GLU A 397 -22.99 -12.52 -0.17
N VAL A 398 -23.00 -11.22 -0.41
CA VAL A 398 -23.57 -10.65 -1.63
C VAL A 398 -22.75 -11.11 -2.84
N GLU A 399 -23.44 -11.59 -3.88
CA GLU A 399 -22.81 -12.10 -5.08
C GLU A 399 -22.35 -10.96 -6.00
N PHE A 400 -21.13 -10.46 -5.80
CA PHE A 400 -20.57 -9.34 -6.58
C PHE A 400 -20.06 -9.71 -7.99
N SER A 401 -20.18 -10.98 -8.42
CA SER A 401 -20.07 -11.35 -9.83
C SER A 401 -21.28 -10.84 -10.64
N GLN A 402 -22.42 -10.60 -9.98
CA GLN A 402 -23.61 -10.02 -10.62
C GLN A 402 -23.43 -8.51 -10.85
N GLN A 403 -23.69 -8.04 -12.07
CA GLN A 403 -23.42 -6.66 -12.48
C GLN A 403 -24.11 -5.62 -11.59
N ASN A 404 -25.37 -5.81 -11.20
CA ASN A 404 -26.10 -4.86 -10.35
C ASN A 404 -25.43 -4.68 -8.97
N ASN A 405 -25.02 -5.78 -8.34
CA ASN A 405 -24.32 -5.72 -7.05
C ASN A 405 -22.94 -5.06 -7.19
N PHE A 406 -22.26 -5.32 -8.31
CA PHE A 406 -20.98 -4.69 -8.61
C PHE A 406 -21.12 -3.18 -8.82
N ASP A 407 -22.16 -2.73 -9.54
CA ASP A 407 -22.43 -1.31 -9.78
C ASP A 407 -22.69 -0.55 -8.47
N ASP A 408 -23.36 -1.16 -7.50
CA ASP A 408 -23.60 -0.55 -6.20
C ASP A 408 -22.29 -0.41 -5.38
N PHE A 409 -21.38 -1.38 -5.51
CA PHE A 409 -20.02 -1.24 -4.99
C PHE A 409 -19.28 -0.06 -5.64
N ILE A 410 -19.34 0.07 -6.97
CA ILE A 410 -18.69 1.17 -7.71
C ILE A 410 -19.25 2.54 -7.29
N LYS A 411 -20.57 2.68 -7.16
CA LYS A 411 -21.21 3.92 -6.72
C LYS A 411 -20.81 4.32 -5.30
N PHE A 412 -20.51 3.35 -4.44
CA PHE A 412 -20.16 3.60 -3.05
C PHE A 412 -18.71 4.07 -2.89
N PHE A 413 -17.75 3.45 -3.57
CA PHE A 413 -16.33 3.68 -3.35
C PHE A 413 -15.86 5.06 -3.89
N PRO A 414 -15.19 5.90 -3.06
CA PRO A 414 -14.83 7.28 -3.43
C PRO A 414 -13.85 7.37 -4.60
N GLN A 415 -13.00 6.36 -4.81
CA GLN A 415 -12.01 6.33 -5.87
C GLN A 415 -12.67 6.45 -7.25
N PHE A 416 -13.82 5.80 -7.44
CA PHE A 416 -14.57 5.81 -8.71
C PHE A 416 -15.32 7.12 -8.97
N LYS A 417 -15.51 7.97 -7.95
CA LYS A 417 -16.10 9.31 -8.10
C LYS A 417 -15.08 10.38 -8.45
N ARG A 418 -13.81 10.14 -8.11
CA ARG A 418 -12.72 11.12 -8.20
C ARG A 418 -11.88 10.99 -9.45
N MET A 419 -11.83 9.78 -10.00
CA MET A 419 -10.98 9.44 -11.14
C MET A 419 -11.87 8.80 -12.19
N ASP A 420 -11.74 9.29 -13.41
CA ASP A 420 -12.35 8.68 -14.59
C ASP A 420 -11.42 7.59 -15.15
N GLU A 421 -11.83 6.95 -16.26
CA GLU A 421 -11.00 5.99 -17.02
C GLU A 421 -10.69 4.65 -16.33
N TRP A 422 -11.53 4.24 -15.37
CA TRP A 422 -11.49 2.88 -14.85
C TRP A 422 -11.88 1.86 -15.93
N SER A 423 -11.03 0.86 -16.12
CA SER A 423 -11.37 -0.36 -16.87
C SER A 423 -11.79 -1.46 -15.91
N PHE A 424 -12.76 -2.29 -16.29
CA PHE A 424 -13.28 -3.37 -15.44
C PHE A 424 -13.02 -4.71 -16.11
N GLU A 425 -12.07 -5.47 -15.57
CA GLU A 425 -11.59 -6.71 -16.16
C GLU A 425 -12.15 -7.94 -15.45
N ASP A 426 -12.51 -8.97 -16.23
CA ASP A 426 -12.94 -10.26 -15.73
C ASP A 426 -11.75 -11.24 -15.63
N PHE A 427 -11.44 -11.64 -14.39
CA PHE A 427 -10.36 -12.55 -14.04
C PHE A 427 -10.89 -13.93 -13.59
N SER A 428 -12.11 -14.29 -13.98
CA SER A 428 -12.74 -15.59 -13.63
C SER A 428 -12.13 -16.77 -14.39
N ASP A 429 -11.47 -16.51 -15.52
CA ASP A 429 -10.87 -17.55 -16.38
C ASP A 429 -9.79 -18.35 -15.63
N TYR A 430 -10.08 -19.63 -15.41
CA TYR A 430 -9.23 -20.59 -14.71
C TYR A 430 -8.47 -21.53 -15.66
N GLU A 431 -8.58 -21.35 -16.97
CA GLU A 431 -7.75 -22.08 -17.92
C GLU A 431 -6.37 -21.43 -18.06
N GLU A 432 -5.36 -22.25 -18.31
CA GLU A 432 -4.02 -21.77 -18.61
C GLU A 432 -3.90 -21.46 -20.10
N LYS A 433 -3.76 -20.17 -20.43
CA LYS A 433 -3.80 -19.66 -21.81
C LYS A 433 -2.53 -18.93 -22.19
N GLU A 434 -2.25 -18.91 -23.49
CA GLU A 434 -1.18 -18.11 -24.07
C GLU A 434 -1.38 -16.62 -23.72
N PHE A 435 -0.31 -15.97 -23.29
CA PHE A 435 -0.35 -14.56 -22.92
C PHE A 435 0.21 -13.69 -24.04
N VAL A 436 -0.65 -12.83 -24.58
CA VAL A 436 -0.30 -11.85 -25.61
C VAL A 436 -0.65 -10.46 -25.09
N LEU A 437 0.32 -9.56 -25.10
CA LEU A 437 0.10 -8.15 -24.78
C LEU A 437 0.15 -7.34 -26.07
N ASN A 438 -0.95 -6.67 -26.40
CA ASN A 438 -1.04 -5.81 -27.58
C ASN A 438 -0.61 -4.39 -27.21
N MET A 439 0.48 -3.92 -27.81
CA MET A 439 0.99 -2.57 -27.69
C MET A 439 0.58 -1.75 -28.91
N ILE A 440 0.04 -0.55 -28.67
CA ILE A 440 -0.25 0.42 -29.73
C ILE A 440 0.86 1.47 -29.69
N LEU A 441 1.63 1.56 -30.76
CA LEU A 441 2.65 2.58 -30.96
C LEU A 441 2.06 3.75 -31.75
N SER A 442 2.30 4.96 -31.27
CA SER A 442 1.97 6.20 -31.97
C SER A 442 3.22 7.07 -32.01
N GLN A 443 3.60 7.53 -33.19
CA GLN A 443 4.61 8.57 -33.31
C GLN A 443 4.08 9.84 -32.65
N ARG A 444 4.91 10.48 -31.83
CA ARG A 444 4.57 11.78 -31.27
C ARG A 444 4.85 12.80 -32.36
N ASP A 445 3.84 13.54 -32.79
CA ASP A 445 4.05 14.71 -33.65
C ASP A 445 4.90 15.72 -32.86
N GLU A 446 6.12 15.96 -33.32
CA GLU A 446 6.93 17.07 -32.80
C GLU A 446 6.31 18.36 -33.32
N GLY A 447 5.50 19.01 -32.47
CA GLY A 447 4.95 20.35 -32.68
C GLY A 447 5.81 21.43 -32.07
#